data_AF-A0AAV5UAR9-F1
#
_entry.id   AF-A0AAV5UAR9-F1
#
_cell.length_a   1.000
_cell.length_b   1.000
_cell.length_c   1.000
_cell.angle_alpha   90.00
_cell.angle_beta   90.00
_cell.angle_gamma   90.00
#
_symmetry.space_group_name_H-M   'P 1'
#
loop_
_entity.id
_entity.type
_entity.pdbx_description
1 polymer ?
#
loop_
_entity_poly.entity_id
_entity_poly.type
_entity_poly.pdbx_seq_one_letter_code
_entity_poly.pdbx_strand_id
1 'polypeptide(L)'
;MFRQLLLSLLLLPLVVLPVTLNEHYHEHGGHQREYVMCQTSDGELYFYKNKGDSDSGYTTCDVDIAKAQLVNSINETGWGLLDVEIASDKISEWLQGYAAGFVEGRTSRDLIALHIHNTAEEYCVGAEEYCTRLAIFLLKNIQYMREQIEMNRKDIYWKHVNVSINQFVGIIDGYDGKVNQRLSDNNLVVHPIYLIQLAGDIEDLEIKFDKPNHLRRTWIGSGHCTALVKISENNTNLLFSHSTWTSYSSMLRLQKRYRFKLHHTPGRTYTFSSYPGSIPSVDDFFLTSSKLAIFETTISNYRRTKASTRTHPCPRAATVSNQLQRPINFSS
;
A
#
# COMPACT_ATOMS: atom_id res chain seq x y z
N MET A 1 -16.09 30.93 -25.82
CA MET A 1 -16.87 30.02 -24.95
C MET A 1 -16.40 28.56 -24.92
N PHE A 2 -15.43 28.14 -25.76
CA PHE A 2 -15.04 26.71 -25.91
C PHE A 2 -13.76 26.27 -25.16
N ARG A 3 -13.25 27.05 -24.20
CA ARG A 3 -12.01 26.72 -23.45
C ARG A 3 -12.23 26.23 -22.01
N GLN A 4 -13.46 26.29 -21.49
CA GLN A 4 -13.78 25.84 -20.13
C GLN A 4 -14.35 24.41 -20.04
N LEU A 5 -14.77 23.81 -21.16
CA LEU A 5 -15.37 22.46 -21.14
C LEU A 5 -14.39 21.29 -21.23
N LEU A 6 -13.10 21.52 -21.55
CA LEU A 6 -12.12 20.43 -21.64
C LEU A 6 -11.45 20.08 -20.30
N LEU A 7 -11.51 20.96 -19.29
CA LEU A 7 -10.92 20.68 -17.98
C LEU A 7 -11.77 19.74 -17.11
N SER A 8 -13.06 19.59 -17.40
CA SER A 8 -13.98 18.78 -16.59
C SER A 8 -13.92 17.29 -16.87
N LEU A 9 -13.46 16.84 -18.05
CA LEU A 9 -13.44 15.42 -18.43
C LEU A 9 -12.22 14.64 -17.93
N LEU A 10 -11.11 15.31 -17.61
CA LEU A 10 -9.88 14.69 -17.08
C LEU A 10 -9.87 14.54 -15.54
N LEU A 11 -10.89 15.06 -14.86
CA LEU A 11 -11.03 15.01 -13.39
C LEU A 11 -11.87 13.81 -12.88
N LEU A 12 -12.58 13.11 -13.78
CA LEU A 12 -13.53 12.06 -13.38
C LEU A 12 -12.91 10.79 -12.75
N PRO A 13 -11.69 10.31 -13.06
CA PRO A 13 -11.23 9.04 -12.47
C PRO A 13 -10.90 9.15 -10.97
N LEU A 14 -10.59 10.35 -10.48
CA LEU A 14 -10.05 10.57 -9.13
C LEU A 14 -11.12 11.00 -8.12
N VAL A 15 -12.23 11.60 -8.58
CA VAL A 15 -13.30 12.13 -7.71
C VAL A 15 -14.44 11.13 -7.50
N VAL A 16 -14.54 10.05 -8.31
CA VAL A 16 -15.81 9.33 -8.47
C VAL A 16 -15.93 7.99 -7.72
N LEU A 17 -14.88 7.38 -7.13
CA LEU A 17 -15.12 6.03 -6.52
C LEU A 17 -16.08 5.90 -5.31
N PRO A 18 -16.55 6.90 -4.53
CA PRO A 18 -17.67 6.63 -3.63
C PRO A 18 -18.95 6.28 -4.42
N VAL A 19 -19.11 6.93 -5.58
CA VAL A 19 -20.15 6.63 -6.57
C VAL A 19 -19.80 5.32 -7.27
N THR A 20 -18.54 5.10 -7.68
CA THR A 20 -18.19 3.83 -8.37
C THR A 20 -18.16 2.59 -7.47
N LEU A 21 -17.92 2.70 -6.16
CA LEU A 21 -17.99 1.55 -5.24
C LEU A 21 -19.45 1.13 -5.06
N ASN A 22 -20.36 2.11 -4.93
CA ASN A 22 -21.79 1.84 -4.91
C ASN A 22 -22.29 1.35 -6.26
N GLU A 23 -21.89 1.96 -7.38
CA GLU A 23 -22.24 1.48 -8.73
C GLU A 23 -21.71 0.07 -8.97
N HIS A 24 -20.43 -0.20 -8.65
CA HIS A 24 -19.82 -1.53 -8.78
C HIS A 24 -20.54 -2.55 -7.90
N TYR A 25 -20.89 -2.18 -6.66
CA TYR A 25 -21.68 -3.05 -5.79
C TYR A 25 -23.09 -3.29 -6.34
N HIS A 26 -23.75 -2.27 -6.89
CA HIS A 26 -25.06 -2.43 -7.51
C HIS A 26 -25.01 -3.29 -8.77
N GLU A 27 -23.92 -3.25 -9.53
CA GLU A 27 -23.74 -3.99 -10.78
C GLU A 27 -23.27 -5.44 -10.55
N HIS A 28 -22.34 -5.65 -9.63
CA HIS A 28 -21.65 -6.93 -9.42
C HIS A 28 -21.93 -7.59 -8.07
N GLY A 29 -22.58 -6.91 -7.14
CA GLY A 29 -22.81 -7.41 -5.78
C GLY A 29 -21.54 -7.43 -4.93
N GLY A 30 -21.44 -8.41 -4.03
CA GLY A 30 -20.31 -8.62 -3.13
C GLY A 30 -20.59 -8.34 -1.65
N HIS A 31 -19.57 -8.43 -0.81
CA HIS A 31 -19.69 -8.11 0.62
C HIS A 31 -19.08 -6.75 0.93
N GLN A 32 -19.90 -5.84 1.47
CA GLN A 32 -19.47 -4.51 1.89
C GLN A 32 -19.00 -4.49 3.35
N ARG A 33 -17.89 -3.78 3.60
CA ARG A 33 -17.39 -3.50 4.94
C ARG A 33 -16.86 -2.09 5.02
N GLU A 34 -17.15 -1.43 6.15
CA GLU A 34 -16.59 -0.12 6.46
C GLU A 34 -16.06 -0.12 7.89
N TYR A 35 -14.84 0.40 8.06
CA TYR A 35 -14.29 0.73 9.37
C TYR A 35 -13.82 2.17 9.39
N VAL A 36 -14.06 2.83 10.53
CA VAL A 36 -13.62 4.20 10.80
C VAL A 36 -12.71 4.16 12.03
N MET A 37 -11.61 4.91 11.97
CA MET A 37 -10.79 5.25 13.12
C MET A 37 -11.10 6.69 13.52
N CYS A 38 -11.28 6.93 14.82
CA CYS A 38 -11.60 8.24 15.39
C CYS A 38 -10.69 8.54 16.59
N GLN A 39 -10.69 9.81 16.99
CA GLN A 39 -10.06 10.30 18.21
C GLN A 39 -11.10 10.89 19.15
N THR A 40 -10.90 10.68 20.43
CA THR A 40 -11.68 11.24 21.53
C THR A 40 -11.06 12.55 22.03
N SER A 41 -11.80 13.30 22.85
CA SER A 41 -11.37 14.58 23.42
C SER A 41 -10.10 14.48 24.28
N ASP A 42 -9.85 13.34 24.91
CA ASP A 42 -8.64 13.01 25.68
C ASP A 42 -7.47 12.53 24.80
N GLY A 43 -7.67 12.43 23.48
CA GLY A 43 -6.63 12.11 22.51
C GLY A 43 -6.47 10.61 22.23
N GLU A 44 -7.26 9.76 22.87
CA GLU A 44 -7.25 8.32 22.68
C GLU A 44 -7.86 7.91 21.33
N LEU A 45 -7.35 6.81 20.77
CA LEU A 45 -7.71 6.33 19.44
C LEU A 45 -8.66 5.15 19.53
N TYR A 46 -9.77 5.22 18.80
CA TYR A 46 -10.78 4.15 18.73
C TYR A 46 -11.14 3.81 17.29
N PHE A 47 -11.76 2.65 17.10
CA PHE A 47 -12.30 2.27 15.80
C PHE A 47 -13.65 1.59 15.95
N TYR A 48 -14.50 1.74 14.94
CA TYR A 48 -15.83 1.13 14.89
C TYR A 48 -16.16 0.69 13.47
N LYS A 49 -17.09 -0.26 13.36
CA LYS A 49 -17.62 -0.75 12.09
C LYS A 49 -18.91 0.00 11.79
N ASN A 50 -19.02 0.62 10.61
CA ASN A 50 -20.17 1.42 10.15
C ASN A 50 -20.59 2.57 11.11
N LYS A 51 -20.93 3.74 10.56
CA LYS A 51 -21.49 4.84 11.37
C LYS A 51 -22.92 4.50 11.81
N GLY A 52 -23.08 3.98 13.03
CA GLY A 52 -24.39 3.66 13.63
C GLY A 52 -24.55 2.23 14.19
N ASP A 53 -23.51 1.39 14.17
CA ASP A 53 -23.55 0.08 14.83
C ASP A 53 -23.43 0.28 16.36
N SER A 54 -24.59 0.45 16.99
CA SER A 54 -24.78 0.72 18.42
C SER A 54 -24.39 -0.44 19.33
N ASP A 55 -24.06 -1.60 18.76
CA ASP A 55 -23.60 -2.79 19.50
C ASP A 55 -22.16 -2.68 20.04
N SER A 56 -21.46 -1.59 19.73
CA SER A 56 -20.12 -1.35 20.29
C SER A 56 -20.12 -0.54 21.60
N GLY A 57 -21.24 0.08 22.01
CA GLY A 57 -21.31 0.79 23.29
C GLY A 57 -20.45 2.05 23.43
N TYR A 58 -19.86 2.56 22.34
CA TYR A 58 -18.96 3.71 22.38
C TYR A 58 -19.59 4.96 21.74
N THR A 59 -20.04 5.89 22.59
CA THR A 59 -20.60 7.20 22.20
C THR A 59 -19.57 8.33 22.16
N THR A 60 -18.27 8.05 22.28
CA THR A 60 -17.24 9.08 22.50
C THR A 60 -16.31 9.34 21.32
N CYS A 61 -16.69 9.07 20.06
CA CYS A 61 -15.90 9.53 18.91
C CYS A 61 -16.17 11.01 18.62
N ASP A 62 -15.18 11.87 18.88
CA ASP A 62 -15.31 13.32 18.65
C ASP A 62 -14.85 13.73 17.25
N VAL A 63 -13.77 13.11 16.76
CA VAL A 63 -13.15 13.44 15.47
C VAL A 63 -12.83 12.19 14.66
N ASP A 64 -13.49 12.00 13.51
CA ASP A 64 -13.12 10.96 12.55
C ASP A 64 -11.71 11.26 11.99
N ILE A 65 -10.82 10.27 11.98
CA ILE A 65 -9.44 10.38 11.47
C ILE A 65 -9.32 9.77 10.08
N ALA A 66 -9.72 8.51 9.95
CA ALA A 66 -9.61 7.76 8.71
C ALA A 66 -10.78 6.80 8.56
N LYS A 67 -11.10 6.46 7.32
CA LYS A 67 -12.14 5.51 6.96
C LYS A 67 -11.65 4.61 5.85
N ALA A 68 -11.99 3.32 5.93
CA ALA A 68 -11.83 2.38 4.84
C ALA A 68 -13.17 1.74 4.46
N GLN A 69 -13.41 1.59 3.16
CA GLN A 69 -14.53 0.86 2.58
C GLN A 69 -14.01 -0.23 1.65
N LEU A 70 -14.52 -1.45 1.81
CA LEU A 70 -14.19 -2.61 0.98
C LEU A 70 -15.46 -3.16 0.35
N VAL A 71 -15.46 -3.32 -0.97
CA VAL A 71 -16.40 -4.17 -1.70
C VAL A 71 -15.63 -5.42 -2.12
N ASN A 72 -15.94 -6.55 -1.49
CA ASN A 72 -15.36 -7.84 -1.89
C ASN A 72 -16.23 -8.47 -2.98
N SER A 73 -15.78 -8.35 -4.24
CA SER A 73 -16.37 -8.96 -5.44
C SER A 73 -15.42 -9.95 -6.12
N ILE A 74 -14.57 -10.62 -5.32
CA ILE A 74 -13.50 -11.49 -5.85
C ILE A 74 -14.09 -12.70 -6.58
N ASN A 75 -15.19 -13.27 -6.11
CA ASN A 75 -15.80 -14.44 -6.75
C ASN A 75 -16.43 -14.11 -8.11
N GLU A 76 -16.89 -12.87 -8.27
CA GLU A 76 -17.61 -12.40 -9.45
C GLU A 76 -16.66 -11.80 -10.50
N THR A 77 -15.65 -11.07 -10.06
CA THR A 77 -14.78 -10.25 -10.93
C THR A 77 -13.30 -10.60 -10.84
N GLY A 78 -12.89 -11.38 -9.83
CA GLY A 78 -11.48 -11.58 -9.48
C GLY A 78 -10.88 -10.46 -8.63
N TRP A 79 -11.63 -9.40 -8.30
CA TRP A 79 -11.14 -8.22 -7.58
C TRP A 79 -11.98 -7.86 -6.37
N GLY A 80 -11.32 -7.47 -5.29
CA GLY A 80 -11.90 -6.61 -4.27
C GLY A 80 -11.53 -5.14 -4.52
N LEU A 81 -12.40 -4.21 -4.14
CA LEU A 81 -12.16 -2.77 -4.26
C LEU A 81 -12.04 -2.15 -2.87
N LEU A 82 -10.90 -1.56 -2.55
CA LEU A 82 -10.62 -0.92 -1.25
C LEU A 82 -10.38 0.58 -1.44
N ASP A 83 -11.13 1.40 -0.70
CA ASP A 83 -10.93 2.84 -0.62
C ASP A 83 -10.58 3.23 0.81
N VAL A 84 -9.47 3.94 0.98
CA VAL A 84 -9.05 4.52 2.26
C VAL A 84 -8.96 6.03 2.15
N GLU A 85 -9.56 6.73 3.10
CA GLU A 85 -9.57 8.19 3.15
C GLU A 85 -9.20 8.71 4.53
N ILE A 86 -8.36 9.74 4.51
CA ILE A 86 -8.09 10.58 5.68
C ILE A 86 -9.08 11.74 5.72
N ALA A 87 -9.70 11.95 6.87
CA ALA A 87 -10.81 12.89 7.04
C ALA A 87 -10.39 14.35 6.87
N SER A 88 -9.19 14.74 7.32
CA SER A 88 -8.77 16.14 7.38
C SER A 88 -7.26 16.32 7.25
N ASP A 89 -6.84 17.47 6.72
CA ASP A 89 -5.44 17.91 6.64
C ASP A 89 -4.90 18.49 7.96
N LYS A 90 -5.78 18.66 8.96
CA LYS A 90 -5.41 19.00 10.35
C LYS A 90 -4.82 17.81 11.12
N ILE A 91 -5.03 16.59 10.62
CA ILE A 91 -4.47 15.37 11.19
C ILE A 91 -2.97 15.34 10.89
N SER A 92 -2.15 15.14 11.92
CA SER A 92 -0.69 15.07 11.78
C SER A 92 -0.26 13.96 10.81
N GLU A 93 0.81 14.19 10.03
CA GLU A 93 1.23 13.31 8.93
C GLU A 93 1.49 11.87 9.39
N TRP A 94 2.13 11.68 10.56
CA TRP A 94 2.38 10.34 11.11
C TRP A 94 1.07 9.59 11.41
N LEU A 95 0.07 10.30 11.97
CA LEU A 95 -1.23 9.74 12.32
C LEU A 95 -2.06 9.46 11.06
N GLN A 96 -1.91 10.24 10.00
CA GLN A 96 -2.50 9.90 8.69
C GLN A 96 -1.98 8.55 8.20
N GLY A 97 -0.66 8.33 8.24
CA GLY A 97 -0.06 7.05 7.89
C GLY A 97 -0.60 5.91 8.75
N TYR A 98 -0.49 6.04 10.07
CA TYR A 98 -0.96 5.05 11.03
C TYR A 98 -2.44 4.70 10.84
N ALA A 99 -3.30 5.70 10.80
CA ALA A 99 -4.74 5.50 10.70
C ALA A 99 -5.13 4.86 9.36
N ALA A 100 -4.52 5.26 8.24
CA ALA A 100 -4.76 4.64 6.94
C ALA A 100 -4.42 3.14 6.95
N GLY A 101 -3.26 2.79 7.53
CA GLY A 101 -2.86 1.40 7.70
C GLY A 101 -3.85 0.64 8.57
N PHE A 102 -4.23 1.22 9.71
CA PHE A 102 -5.15 0.60 10.65
C PHE A 102 -6.51 0.26 10.02
N VAL A 103 -7.15 1.23 9.38
CA VAL A 103 -8.48 0.99 8.79
C VAL A 103 -8.42 0.01 7.62
N GLU A 104 -7.33 -0.03 6.84
CA GLU A 104 -7.12 -1.08 5.84
C GLU A 104 -6.99 -2.46 6.50
N GLY A 105 -6.07 -2.59 7.46
CA GLY A 105 -5.77 -3.84 8.15
C GLY A 105 -7.02 -4.43 8.79
N ARG A 106 -7.86 -3.57 9.36
CA ARG A 106 -9.12 -3.97 9.99
C ARG A 106 -10.19 -4.36 8.96
N THR A 107 -10.35 -3.56 7.91
CA THR A 107 -11.42 -3.78 6.90
C THR A 107 -11.16 -5.02 6.04
N SER A 108 -9.89 -5.33 5.76
CA SER A 108 -9.46 -6.42 4.90
C SER A 108 -8.85 -7.62 5.65
N ARG A 109 -9.05 -7.69 6.98
CA ARG A 109 -8.38 -8.65 7.87
C ARG A 109 -8.40 -10.12 7.40
N ASP A 110 -9.55 -10.61 6.97
CA ASP A 110 -9.72 -11.98 6.47
C ASP A 110 -8.97 -12.22 5.16
N LEU A 111 -9.02 -11.25 4.23
CA LEU A 111 -8.26 -11.30 2.99
C LEU A 111 -6.74 -11.25 3.27
N ILE A 112 -6.30 -10.48 4.27
CA ILE A 112 -4.91 -10.47 4.73
C ILE A 112 -4.51 -11.85 5.26
N ALA A 113 -5.33 -12.46 6.11
CA ALA A 113 -5.06 -13.80 6.66
C ALA A 113 -4.92 -14.86 5.55
N LEU A 114 -5.83 -14.84 4.56
CA LEU A 114 -5.76 -15.72 3.40
C LEU A 114 -4.51 -15.45 2.55
N HIS A 115 -4.15 -14.18 2.34
CA HIS A 115 -2.96 -13.84 1.56
C HIS A 115 -1.67 -14.26 2.26
N ILE A 116 -1.59 -14.10 3.60
CA ILE A 116 -0.49 -14.60 4.42
C ILE A 116 -0.36 -16.11 4.29
N HIS A 117 -1.47 -16.85 4.42
CA HIS A 117 -1.49 -18.30 4.26
C HIS A 117 -0.95 -18.73 2.88
N ASN A 118 -1.38 -18.04 1.82
CA ASN A 118 -1.01 -18.38 0.46
C ASN A 118 0.46 -18.03 0.09
N THR A 119 1.07 -17.03 0.74
CA THR A 119 2.35 -16.45 0.28
C THR A 119 3.47 -16.45 1.32
N ALA A 120 3.15 -16.20 2.60
CA ALA A 120 4.13 -15.84 3.62
C ALA A 120 4.32 -16.91 4.71
N GLU A 121 3.27 -17.67 5.05
CA GLU A 121 3.24 -18.50 6.27
C GLU A 121 4.39 -19.51 6.33
N GLU A 122 4.64 -20.27 5.26
CA GLU A 122 5.70 -21.28 5.25
C GLU A 122 6.98 -20.84 4.51
N TYR A 123 7.18 -19.52 4.36
CA TYR A 123 8.36 -18.96 3.68
C TYR A 123 9.71 -19.32 4.34
N CYS A 124 9.72 -19.44 5.67
CA CYS A 124 10.92 -19.73 6.46
C CYS A 124 11.10 -21.20 6.85
N VAL A 125 10.13 -22.07 6.52
CA VAL A 125 10.18 -23.49 6.90
C VAL A 125 11.36 -24.18 6.21
N GLY A 126 12.28 -24.74 7.01
CA GLY A 126 13.52 -25.36 6.54
C GLY A 126 14.64 -24.37 6.16
N ALA A 127 14.39 -23.07 6.30
CA ALA A 127 15.33 -21.99 5.95
C ALA A 127 15.61 -21.07 7.15
N GLU A 128 15.60 -21.61 8.37
CA GLU A 128 15.64 -20.87 9.63
C GLU A 128 16.92 -20.01 9.77
N GLU A 129 18.07 -20.54 9.33
CA GLU A 129 19.34 -19.81 9.37
C GLU A 129 19.34 -18.60 8.43
N TYR A 130 18.78 -18.77 7.23
CA TYR A 130 18.56 -17.67 6.28
C TYR A 130 17.61 -16.62 6.87
N CYS A 131 16.48 -17.04 7.42
CA CYS A 131 15.50 -16.12 8.01
C CYS A 131 16.06 -15.39 9.24
N THR A 132 16.96 -16.02 10.00
CA THR A 132 17.70 -15.35 11.08
C THR A 132 18.57 -14.21 10.53
N ARG A 133 19.35 -14.46 9.45
CA ARG A 133 20.16 -13.41 8.81
C ARG A 133 19.30 -12.29 8.23
N LEU A 134 18.20 -12.64 7.57
CA LEU A 134 17.25 -11.69 7.02
C LEU A 134 16.66 -10.80 8.12
N ALA A 135 16.18 -11.38 9.23
CA ALA A 135 15.61 -10.62 10.34
C ALA A 135 16.63 -9.64 10.94
N ILE A 136 17.89 -10.06 11.12
CA ILE A 136 18.97 -9.16 11.59
C ILE A 136 19.20 -8.00 10.62
N PHE A 137 19.19 -8.26 9.30
CA PHE A 137 19.33 -7.21 8.30
C PHE A 137 18.15 -6.23 8.33
N LEU A 138 16.92 -6.75 8.36
CA LEU A 138 15.71 -5.95 8.40
C LEU A 138 15.62 -5.11 9.69
N LEU A 139 16.05 -5.67 10.83
CA LEU A 139 16.12 -4.95 12.11
C LEU A 139 17.06 -3.74 12.01
N LYS A 140 18.28 -3.94 11.51
CA LYS A 140 19.24 -2.85 11.30
C LYS A 140 18.70 -1.81 10.32
N ASN A 141 17.99 -2.25 9.28
CA ASN A 141 17.40 -1.36 8.29
C ASN A 141 16.29 -0.49 8.90
N ILE A 142 15.35 -1.07 9.67
CA ILE A 142 14.27 -0.29 10.28
C ILE A 142 14.79 0.68 11.34
N GLN A 143 15.78 0.27 12.14
CA GLN A 143 16.45 1.14 13.10
C GLN A 143 17.15 2.31 12.42
N TYR A 144 17.90 2.06 11.35
CA TYR A 144 18.52 3.11 10.54
C TYR A 144 17.48 4.10 10.00
N MET A 145 16.36 3.62 9.45
CA MET A 145 15.30 4.50 8.95
C MET A 145 14.70 5.37 10.06
N ARG A 146 14.45 4.81 11.25
CA ARG A 146 13.97 5.57 12.41
C ARG A 146 14.96 6.65 12.82
N GLU A 147 16.25 6.33 12.92
CA GLU A 147 17.30 7.30 13.21
C GLU A 147 17.32 8.44 12.19
N GLN A 148 17.24 8.12 10.91
CA GLN A 148 17.25 9.14 9.86
C GLN A 148 15.99 10.02 9.87
N ILE A 149 14.82 9.46 10.18
CA ILE A 149 13.59 10.25 10.38
C ILE A 149 13.79 11.27 11.51
N GLU A 150 14.38 10.84 12.62
CA GLU A 150 14.61 11.70 13.78
C GLU A 150 15.66 12.79 13.51
N MET A 151 16.72 12.45 12.78
CA MET A 151 17.76 13.42 12.41
C MET A 151 17.29 14.41 11.35
N ASN A 152 16.34 14.03 10.50
CA ASN A 152 15.93 14.79 9.32
C ASN A 152 14.44 15.17 9.32
N ARG A 153 13.85 15.50 10.49
CA ARG A 153 12.40 15.78 10.65
C ARG A 153 11.81 16.84 9.70
N LYS A 154 12.63 17.74 9.16
CA LYS A 154 12.20 18.79 8.22
C LYS A 154 12.30 18.37 6.75
N ASP A 155 13.06 17.32 6.46
CA ASP A 155 13.26 16.81 5.12
C ASP A 155 11.99 16.11 4.62
N ILE A 156 11.53 16.50 3.43
CA ILE A 156 10.27 16.01 2.86
C ILE A 156 10.34 14.51 2.57
N TYR A 157 11.49 14.01 2.11
CA TYR A 157 11.67 12.59 1.85
C TYR A 157 11.50 11.79 3.14
N TRP A 158 12.21 12.19 4.21
CA TRP A 158 12.12 11.49 5.50
C TRP A 158 10.76 11.60 6.18
N LYS A 159 10.02 12.69 5.96
CA LYS A 159 8.61 12.77 6.37
C LYS A 159 7.74 11.71 5.69
N HIS A 160 7.89 11.54 4.37
CA HIS A 160 7.14 10.51 3.62
C HIS A 160 7.55 9.08 4.00
N VAL A 161 8.84 8.86 4.29
CA VAL A 161 9.30 7.57 4.88
C VAL A 161 8.63 7.34 6.24
N ASN A 162 8.51 8.38 7.08
CA ASN A 162 7.84 8.28 8.37
C ASN A 162 6.34 7.93 8.22
N VAL A 163 5.61 8.55 7.28
CA VAL A 163 4.22 8.19 6.96
C VAL A 163 4.13 6.71 6.58
N SER A 164 5.03 6.24 5.71
CA SER A 164 5.04 4.85 5.22
C SER A 164 5.31 3.83 6.34
N ILE A 165 6.24 4.13 7.26
CA ILE A 165 6.51 3.27 8.42
C ILE A 165 5.31 3.25 9.38
N ASN A 166 4.69 4.39 9.64
CA ASN A 166 3.50 4.44 10.49
C ASN A 166 2.32 3.70 9.85
N GLN A 167 2.14 3.76 8.53
CA GLN A 167 1.15 2.97 7.82
C GLN A 167 1.40 1.46 7.95
N PHE A 168 2.65 1.04 7.89
CA PHE A 168 3.04 -0.35 8.13
C PHE A 168 2.76 -0.81 9.58
N VAL A 169 3.02 0.04 10.58
CA VAL A 169 2.63 -0.27 11.97
C VAL A 169 1.10 -0.34 12.09
N GLY A 170 0.39 0.63 11.51
CA GLY A 170 -1.06 0.71 11.51
C GLY A 170 -1.72 -0.54 10.93
N ILE A 171 -1.23 -1.05 9.79
CA ILE A 171 -1.84 -2.23 9.16
C ILE A 171 -1.71 -3.50 10.01
N ILE A 172 -0.61 -3.64 10.76
CA ILE A 172 -0.44 -4.74 11.73
C ILE A 172 -1.45 -4.57 12.87
N ASP A 173 -1.55 -3.38 13.45
CA ASP A 173 -2.50 -3.07 14.52
C ASP A 173 -3.96 -3.29 14.09
N GLY A 174 -4.31 -2.90 12.87
CA GLY A 174 -5.64 -3.12 12.30
C GLY A 174 -5.93 -4.60 12.07
N TYR A 175 -4.95 -5.36 11.58
CA TYR A 175 -5.05 -6.82 11.38
C TYR A 175 -5.27 -7.55 12.72
N ASP A 176 -4.51 -7.18 13.74
CA ASP A 176 -4.62 -7.73 15.10
C ASP A 176 -5.86 -7.22 15.85
N GLY A 177 -6.46 -6.12 15.38
CA GLY A 177 -7.60 -5.47 16.01
C GLY A 177 -7.24 -4.77 17.33
N LYS A 178 -6.00 -4.31 17.47
CA LYS A 178 -5.48 -3.69 18.69
C LYS A 178 -4.87 -2.34 18.35
N VAL A 179 -5.41 -1.28 18.92
CA VAL A 179 -4.92 0.08 18.70
C VAL A 179 -3.65 0.30 19.52
N ASN A 180 -2.68 1.00 18.92
CA ASN A 180 -1.42 1.44 19.51
C ASN A 180 -0.63 0.29 20.15
N GLN A 181 -0.48 -0.84 19.44
CA GLN A 181 0.37 -1.90 19.95
C GLN A 181 1.81 -1.41 19.96
N ARG A 182 2.43 -1.40 21.15
CA ARG A 182 3.84 -1.06 21.31
C ARG A 182 4.73 -2.25 20.92
N LEU A 183 4.63 -2.69 19.67
CA LEU A 183 5.50 -3.75 19.14
C LEU A 183 6.95 -3.27 19.10
N SER A 184 7.85 -4.12 19.59
CA SER A 184 9.29 -3.88 19.43
C SER A 184 9.68 -3.99 17.95
N ASP A 185 10.78 -3.34 17.55
CA ASP A 185 11.28 -3.48 16.18
C ASP A 185 11.58 -4.95 15.84
N ASN A 186 11.98 -5.77 16.81
CA ASN A 186 12.15 -7.23 16.62
C ASN A 186 10.83 -7.90 16.21
N ASN A 187 9.74 -7.60 16.89
CA ASN A 187 8.43 -8.17 16.58
C ASN A 187 7.89 -7.64 15.24
N LEU A 188 8.17 -6.36 14.92
CA LEU A 188 7.80 -5.78 13.62
C LEU A 188 8.53 -6.49 12.48
N VAL A 189 9.83 -6.75 12.61
CA VAL A 189 10.62 -7.27 11.48
C VAL A 189 10.37 -8.74 11.16
N VAL A 190 9.79 -9.49 12.09
CA VAL A 190 9.41 -10.91 11.91
C VAL A 190 7.92 -11.09 11.63
N HIS A 191 7.13 -10.02 11.63
CA HIS A 191 5.70 -10.10 11.35
C HIS A 191 5.47 -10.50 9.87
N PRO A 192 4.56 -11.45 9.56
CA PRO A 192 4.34 -11.94 8.19
C PRO A 192 3.92 -10.83 7.21
N ILE A 193 3.18 -9.81 7.68
CA ILE A 193 2.85 -8.64 6.85
C ILE A 193 4.10 -7.91 6.37
N TYR A 194 5.21 -7.93 7.11
CA TYR A 194 6.44 -7.30 6.62
C TYR A 194 6.99 -8.03 5.39
N LEU A 195 6.95 -9.36 5.39
CA LEU A 195 7.37 -10.16 4.25
C LEU A 195 6.54 -9.83 3.00
N ILE A 196 5.24 -9.58 3.15
CA ILE A 196 4.37 -9.10 2.06
C ILE A 196 4.86 -7.76 1.50
N GLN A 197 5.34 -6.83 2.34
CA GLN A 197 5.86 -5.54 1.85
C GLN A 197 7.17 -5.69 1.08
N LEU A 198 7.88 -6.80 1.27
CA LEU A 198 9.16 -7.10 0.68
C LEU A 198 9.03 -7.98 -0.57
N ALA A 199 7.82 -8.20 -1.10
CA ALA A 199 7.57 -9.10 -2.23
C ALA A 199 8.54 -8.90 -3.40
N GLY A 200 8.83 -7.65 -3.77
CA GLY A 200 9.83 -7.35 -4.82
C GLY A 200 11.28 -7.46 -4.36
N ASP A 201 11.62 -7.02 -3.15
CA ASP A 201 13.02 -7.05 -2.66
C ASP A 201 13.50 -8.46 -2.29
N ILE A 202 12.58 -9.34 -1.92
CA ILE A 202 12.92 -10.61 -1.31
C ILE A 202 13.66 -11.52 -2.31
N GLU A 203 13.41 -11.39 -3.61
CA GLU A 203 14.14 -12.12 -4.66
C GLU A 203 15.66 -11.85 -4.58
N ASP A 204 16.05 -10.59 -4.45
CA ASP A 204 17.45 -10.19 -4.30
C ASP A 204 18.01 -10.58 -2.93
N LEU A 205 17.20 -10.49 -1.88
CA LEU A 205 17.61 -10.83 -0.51
C LEU A 205 17.81 -12.33 -0.32
N GLU A 206 17.01 -13.18 -0.98
CA GLU A 206 17.21 -14.63 -1.05
C GLU A 206 18.60 -14.97 -1.61
N ILE A 207 19.03 -14.26 -2.66
CA ILE A 207 20.36 -14.43 -3.25
C ILE A 207 21.44 -13.88 -2.30
N LYS A 208 21.21 -12.70 -1.70
CA LYS A 208 22.19 -12.01 -0.85
C LYS A 208 22.53 -12.78 0.42
N PHE A 209 21.54 -13.44 1.03
CA PHE A 209 21.70 -14.19 2.28
C PHE A 209 21.75 -15.70 2.09
N ASP A 210 21.93 -16.15 0.85
CA ASP A 210 22.11 -17.54 0.43
C ASP A 210 20.98 -18.45 0.94
N LYS A 211 19.73 -18.11 0.63
CA LYS A 211 18.60 -19.03 0.86
C LYS A 211 18.82 -20.31 0.04
N PRO A 212 18.68 -21.51 0.65
CA PRO A 212 18.87 -22.76 -0.08
C PRO A 212 18.01 -22.83 -1.34
N ASN A 213 18.61 -23.12 -2.49
CA ASN A 213 17.93 -23.07 -3.79
C ASN A 213 16.68 -23.97 -3.85
N HIS A 214 16.72 -25.13 -3.20
CA HIS A 214 15.59 -26.06 -3.14
C HIS A 214 14.41 -25.57 -2.29
N LEU A 215 14.60 -24.50 -1.50
CA LEU A 215 13.58 -23.87 -0.65
C LEU A 215 13.15 -22.49 -1.16
N ARG A 216 13.69 -22.02 -2.29
CA ARG A 216 13.22 -20.78 -2.91
C ARG A 216 11.79 -20.99 -3.39
N ARG A 217 10.86 -20.38 -2.67
CA ARG A 217 9.43 -20.40 -3.00
C ARG A 217 9.17 -19.18 -3.87
N THR A 218 9.12 -19.37 -5.19
CA THR A 218 8.82 -18.30 -6.15
C THR A 218 7.32 -18.00 -6.16
N TRP A 219 6.75 -17.56 -5.04
CA TRP A 219 5.41 -16.97 -5.05
C TRP A 219 5.38 -15.62 -5.80
N ILE A 220 6.56 -15.08 -6.16
CA ILE A 220 6.72 -13.78 -6.83
C ILE A 220 6.77 -13.91 -8.38
N GLY A 221 6.73 -15.14 -8.92
CA GLY A 221 6.72 -15.37 -10.37
C GLY A 221 8.12 -15.37 -11.00
N SER A 222 8.18 -15.37 -12.33
CA SER A 222 9.42 -15.54 -13.11
C SER A 222 10.19 -14.22 -13.37
N GLY A 223 9.86 -13.14 -12.68
CA GLY A 223 10.60 -11.87 -12.75
C GLY A 223 10.36 -10.99 -13.99
N HIS A 224 9.22 -11.12 -14.68
CA HIS A 224 8.89 -10.27 -15.83
C HIS A 224 7.43 -9.81 -15.81
N CYS A 225 7.19 -8.51 -15.94
CA CYS A 225 5.89 -7.94 -16.28
C CYS A 225 5.89 -7.48 -17.74
N THR A 226 4.73 -7.35 -18.37
CA THR A 226 4.61 -6.73 -19.70
C THR A 226 3.90 -5.40 -19.59
N ALA A 227 4.45 -4.36 -20.22
CA ALA A 227 3.83 -3.04 -20.28
C ALA A 227 3.78 -2.50 -21.71
N LEU A 228 2.76 -1.71 -22.01
CA LEU A 228 2.58 -1.05 -23.30
C LEU A 228 2.11 0.38 -23.11
N VAL A 229 2.75 1.28 -23.86
CA VAL A 229 2.30 2.67 -24.04
C VAL A 229 1.94 2.84 -25.50
N LYS A 230 0.68 3.22 -25.78
CA LYS A 230 0.16 3.35 -27.14
C LYS A 230 -0.53 4.69 -27.31
N ILE A 231 -0.11 5.43 -28.33
CA ILE A 231 -0.83 6.59 -28.83
C ILE A 231 -1.85 6.11 -29.86
N SER A 232 -3.12 6.52 -29.71
CA SER A 232 -4.18 6.18 -30.66
C SER A 232 -4.02 6.92 -31.98
N GLU A 233 -4.80 6.55 -32.99
CA GLU A 233 -4.85 7.26 -34.27
C GLU A 233 -5.08 8.76 -34.04
N ASN A 234 -4.41 9.58 -34.87
CA ASN A 234 -4.45 11.05 -34.81
C ASN A 234 -4.05 11.66 -33.44
N ASN A 235 -3.31 10.93 -32.61
CA ASN A 235 -2.86 11.38 -31.28
C ASN A 235 -4.00 11.81 -30.33
N THR A 236 -5.20 11.23 -30.50
CA THR A 236 -6.37 11.64 -29.69
C THR A 236 -6.34 11.10 -28.26
N ASN A 237 -5.69 9.96 -28.04
CA ASN A 237 -5.57 9.31 -26.74
C ASN A 237 -4.16 8.76 -26.52
N LEU A 238 -3.76 8.73 -25.25
CA LEU A 238 -2.58 8.03 -24.77
C LEU A 238 -3.05 6.90 -23.84
N LEU A 239 -2.80 5.66 -24.24
CA LEU A 239 -3.21 4.46 -23.54
C LEU A 239 -2.00 3.83 -22.84
N PHE A 240 -2.23 3.34 -21.62
CA PHE A 240 -1.25 2.62 -20.82
C PHE A 240 -1.86 1.30 -20.39
N SER A 241 -1.10 0.21 -20.52
CA SER A 241 -1.51 -1.09 -20.00
C SER A 241 -0.32 -1.82 -19.39
N HIS A 242 -0.59 -2.58 -18.34
CA HIS A 242 0.38 -3.40 -17.63
C HIS A 242 -0.22 -4.77 -17.32
N SER A 243 0.62 -5.80 -17.37
CA SER A 243 0.28 -7.18 -17.07
C SER A 243 1.39 -7.78 -16.21
N THR A 244 1.11 -7.91 -14.91
CA THR A 244 1.99 -8.57 -13.95
C THR A 244 2.04 -10.07 -14.19
N TRP A 245 3.23 -10.66 -14.11
CA TRP A 245 3.36 -12.11 -14.03
C TRP A 245 3.83 -12.48 -12.64
N THR A 246 3.03 -13.28 -11.95
CA THR A 246 3.26 -13.69 -10.57
C THR A 246 2.73 -15.12 -10.36
N SER A 247 3.00 -15.74 -9.22
CA SER A 247 2.46 -17.06 -8.88
C SER A 247 0.93 -17.01 -8.77
N TYR A 248 0.25 -18.08 -9.16
CA TYR A 248 -1.19 -18.19 -8.93
C TYR A 248 -1.59 -18.10 -7.45
N SER A 249 -0.70 -18.46 -6.53
CA SER A 249 -0.95 -18.33 -5.08
C SER A 249 -1.13 -16.87 -4.63
N SER A 250 -0.62 -15.89 -5.38
CA SER A 250 -0.79 -14.46 -5.05
C SER A 250 -2.07 -13.86 -5.62
N MET A 251 -2.89 -14.60 -6.40
CA MET A 251 -4.08 -14.08 -7.11
C MET A 251 -5.27 -13.65 -6.23
N LEU A 252 -5.05 -13.39 -4.94
CA LEU A 252 -6.01 -12.67 -4.11
C LEU A 252 -5.77 -11.17 -4.29
N ARG A 253 -6.63 -10.49 -5.06
CA ARG A 253 -6.36 -9.14 -5.59
C ARG A 253 -7.24 -8.06 -5.00
N LEU A 254 -6.63 -6.90 -4.76
CA LEU A 254 -7.33 -5.67 -4.39
C LEU A 254 -6.94 -4.53 -5.32
N GLN A 255 -7.93 -3.87 -5.92
CA GLN A 255 -7.74 -2.54 -6.47
C GLN A 255 -7.89 -1.54 -5.32
N LYS A 256 -6.82 -0.80 -5.03
CA LYS A 256 -6.79 0.12 -3.87
C LYS A 256 -6.81 1.56 -4.32
N ARG A 257 -7.49 2.41 -3.55
CA ARG A 257 -7.35 3.86 -3.63
C ARG A 257 -7.06 4.44 -2.26
N TYR A 258 -6.00 5.24 -2.15
CA TYR A 258 -5.69 6.01 -0.96
C TYR A 258 -5.91 7.50 -1.20
N ARG A 259 -6.54 8.17 -0.24
CA ARG A 259 -6.85 9.61 -0.25
C ARG A 259 -6.25 10.27 0.98
N PHE A 260 -4.95 10.50 0.93
CA PHE A 260 -4.22 11.19 1.98
C PHE A 260 -4.47 12.70 1.96
N LYS A 261 -4.25 13.34 3.10
CA LYS A 261 -4.31 14.79 3.25
C LYS A 261 -2.95 15.38 3.59
N LEU A 262 -1.85 14.76 3.15
CA LEU A 262 -0.48 15.24 3.36
C LEU A 262 -0.23 16.60 2.70
N HIS A 263 0.54 17.46 3.38
CA HIS A 263 0.90 18.78 2.88
C HIS A 263 2.08 18.68 1.91
N HIS A 264 2.15 19.59 0.94
CA HIS A 264 3.21 19.64 -0.09
C HIS A 264 3.33 18.41 -1.01
N THR A 265 2.40 17.46 -0.89
CA THR A 265 2.30 16.26 -1.72
C THR A 265 1.37 16.50 -2.92
N PRO A 266 1.83 16.36 -4.17
CA PRO A 266 0.96 16.46 -5.35
C PRO A 266 0.09 15.22 -5.57
N GLY A 267 0.63 14.02 -5.31
CA GLY A 267 -0.05 12.73 -5.45
C GLY A 267 -0.86 12.34 -4.21
N ARG A 268 -1.67 13.25 -3.65
CA ARG A 268 -2.48 13.01 -2.43
C ARG A 268 -3.53 11.93 -2.60
N THR A 269 -3.98 11.70 -3.83
CA THR A 269 -4.85 10.57 -4.15
C THR A 269 -4.19 9.72 -5.20
N TYR A 270 -4.19 8.41 -5.00
CA TYR A 270 -3.70 7.46 -5.99
C TYR A 270 -4.47 6.16 -5.92
N THR A 271 -4.64 5.55 -7.09
CA THR A 271 -5.29 4.26 -7.29
C THR A 271 -4.31 3.30 -7.92
N PHE A 272 -4.30 2.05 -7.48
CA PHE A 272 -3.32 1.06 -7.92
C PHE A 272 -3.83 -0.37 -7.75
N SER A 273 -3.31 -1.27 -8.57
CA SER A 273 -3.51 -2.70 -8.38
C SER A 273 -2.61 -3.21 -7.25
N SER A 274 -3.15 -4.07 -6.38
CA SER A 274 -2.44 -4.50 -5.17
C SER A 274 -3.01 -5.83 -4.65
N TYR A 275 -2.60 -6.17 -3.43
CA TYR A 275 -2.82 -7.42 -2.73
C TYR A 275 -3.22 -7.13 -1.28
N PRO A 276 -4.00 -7.99 -0.62
CA PRO A 276 -4.32 -7.83 0.79
C PRO A 276 -3.07 -7.69 1.65
N GLY A 277 -3.02 -6.64 2.47
CA GLY A 277 -1.91 -6.40 3.38
C GLY A 277 -0.70 -5.72 2.75
N SER A 278 -0.60 -5.62 1.42
CA SER A 278 0.48 -4.89 0.74
C SER A 278 0.15 -3.41 0.62
N ILE A 279 0.89 -2.54 1.30
CA ILE A 279 0.75 -1.09 1.18
C ILE A 279 1.17 -0.58 -0.22
N PRO A 280 2.33 -1.01 -0.78
CA PRO A 280 2.68 -0.67 -2.14
C PRO A 280 1.92 -1.53 -3.15
N SER A 281 2.04 -1.17 -4.43
CA SER A 281 1.74 -2.12 -5.51
C SER A 281 2.92 -3.07 -5.62
N VAL A 282 2.66 -4.37 -5.74
CA VAL A 282 3.68 -5.36 -6.14
C VAL A 282 3.69 -5.52 -7.66
N ASP A 283 2.59 -5.14 -8.32
CA ASP A 283 2.49 -5.06 -9.77
C ASP A 283 3.19 -3.83 -10.33
N ASP A 284 3.21 -2.77 -9.52
CA ASP A 284 3.60 -1.42 -9.88
C ASP A 284 2.78 -0.89 -11.06
N PHE A 285 1.48 -0.67 -10.82
CA PHE A 285 0.62 0.10 -11.72
C PHE A 285 -0.21 1.12 -10.93
N PHE A 286 0.12 2.41 -11.08
CA PHE A 286 -0.48 3.51 -10.33
C PHE A 286 -1.05 4.58 -11.26
N LEU A 287 -2.17 5.16 -10.83
CA LEU A 287 -2.73 6.40 -11.35
C LEU A 287 -2.82 7.41 -10.21
N THR A 288 -2.27 8.61 -10.38
CA THR A 288 -2.16 9.61 -9.30
C THR A 288 -2.96 10.87 -9.59
N SER A 289 -3.33 11.60 -8.53
CA SER A 289 -3.93 12.94 -8.62
C SER A 289 -3.00 13.99 -9.22
N SER A 290 -1.70 13.70 -9.32
CA SER A 290 -0.72 14.53 -10.04
C SER A 290 -0.73 14.27 -11.55
N LYS A 291 -1.71 13.50 -12.08
CA LYS A 291 -1.88 13.17 -13.49
C LYS A 291 -0.72 12.33 -14.05
N LEU A 292 -0.17 11.45 -13.22
CA LEU A 292 0.88 10.51 -13.62
C LEU A 292 0.30 9.09 -13.65
N ALA A 293 0.58 8.39 -14.74
CA ALA A 293 0.51 6.94 -14.81
C ALA A 293 1.92 6.40 -14.57
N ILE A 294 2.11 5.55 -13.57
CA ILE A 294 3.43 5.07 -13.14
C ILE A 294 3.37 3.55 -13.14
N PHE A 295 4.29 2.92 -13.88
CA PHE A 295 4.42 1.47 -13.91
C PHE A 295 5.82 1.02 -14.27
N GLU A 296 6.18 -0.20 -13.89
CA GLU A 296 7.49 -0.80 -14.15
C GLU A 296 7.36 -2.21 -14.72
N THR A 297 8.50 -2.75 -15.17
CA THR A 297 8.66 -4.17 -15.47
C THR A 297 10.02 -4.59 -14.98
N THR A 298 10.06 -5.62 -14.13
CA THR A 298 11.27 -5.99 -13.41
C THR A 298 12.41 -6.36 -14.35
N ILE A 299 13.59 -5.76 -14.11
CA ILE A 299 14.86 -6.15 -14.73
C ILE A 299 15.80 -6.73 -13.66
N SER A 300 15.86 -8.05 -13.56
CA SER A 300 16.66 -8.73 -12.53
C SER A 300 18.17 -8.50 -12.71
N ASN A 301 18.91 -8.48 -11.59
CA ASN A 301 20.37 -8.39 -11.59
C ASN A 301 21.02 -9.65 -11.04
N TYR A 302 21.57 -10.49 -11.93
CA TYR A 302 22.23 -11.74 -11.55
C TYR A 302 23.70 -11.59 -11.10
N ARG A 303 24.24 -10.37 -10.98
CA ARG A 303 25.65 -10.15 -10.57
C ARG A 303 25.78 -9.93 -9.06
N ARG A 304 26.41 -10.90 -8.37
CA ARG A 304 26.65 -10.91 -6.91
C ARG A 304 27.41 -9.69 -6.33
N THR A 305 28.14 -8.92 -7.13
CA THR A 305 29.10 -7.92 -6.64
C THR A 305 28.55 -6.49 -6.41
N LYS A 306 27.24 -6.24 -6.54
CA LYS A 306 26.66 -4.88 -6.48
C LYS A 306 25.61 -4.60 -5.39
N ALA A 307 25.46 -5.46 -4.38
CA ALA A 307 24.50 -5.22 -3.29
C ALA A 307 25.09 -4.27 -2.23
N SER A 308 24.71 -2.98 -2.30
CA SER A 308 25.04 -1.96 -1.28
C SER A 308 24.39 -2.29 0.07
N THR A 309 25.05 -1.95 1.18
CA THR A 309 24.64 -2.25 2.57
C THR A 309 23.77 -1.16 3.21
N ARG A 310 23.48 -0.06 2.49
CA ARG A 310 22.60 1.03 2.96
C ARG A 310 21.61 1.39 1.86
N THR A 311 20.46 0.74 1.85
CA THR A 311 19.40 0.96 0.87
C THR A 311 18.02 0.96 1.55
N HIS A 312 17.09 1.73 0.98
CA HIS A 312 15.68 1.59 1.27
C HIS A 312 15.11 0.45 0.41
N PRO A 313 14.25 -0.42 0.96
CA PRO A 313 13.51 -1.41 0.15
C PRO A 313 12.74 -0.71 -0.98
N CYS A 314 12.81 -1.26 -2.20
CA CYS A 314 12.28 -0.68 -3.42
C CYS A 314 10.79 -0.27 -3.32
N PRO A 315 9.87 -1.08 -2.76
CA PRO A 315 8.45 -0.75 -2.67
C PRO A 315 8.15 0.47 -1.80
N ARG A 316 9.00 0.75 -0.80
CA ARG A 316 8.90 1.97 0.01
C ARG A 316 9.40 3.19 -0.75
N ALA A 317 10.51 3.05 -1.48
CA ALA A 317 11.00 4.12 -2.35
C ALA A 317 9.97 4.46 -3.43
N ALA A 318 9.32 3.45 -4.03
CA ALA A 318 8.24 3.63 -5.00
C ALA A 318 7.05 4.38 -4.41
N THR A 319 6.58 4.01 -3.21
CA THR A 319 5.48 4.72 -2.53
C THR A 319 5.82 6.19 -2.28
N VAL A 320 7.02 6.48 -1.77
CA VAL A 320 7.48 7.85 -1.51
C VAL A 320 7.61 8.64 -2.83
N SER A 321 8.18 8.03 -3.87
CA SER A 321 8.30 8.65 -5.19
C SER A 321 6.95 8.96 -5.81
N ASN A 322 5.98 8.03 -5.76
CA ASN A 322 4.65 8.21 -6.34
C ASN A 322 3.87 9.35 -5.68
N GLN A 323 4.06 9.55 -4.37
CA GLN A 323 3.46 10.65 -3.63
C GLN A 323 4.09 12.01 -3.99
N LEU A 324 5.41 12.06 -4.20
CA LEU A 324 6.17 13.30 -4.37
C LEU A 324 6.31 13.79 -5.82
N GLN A 325 6.10 12.94 -6.82
CA GLN A 325 6.30 13.29 -8.22
C GLN A 325 5.32 14.37 -8.73
N ARG A 326 5.88 15.33 -9.49
CA ARG A 326 5.16 16.36 -10.24
C ARG A 326 5.40 16.15 -11.73
N PRO A 327 4.38 16.32 -12.61
CA PRO A 327 4.63 16.38 -14.04
C PRO A 327 5.56 17.55 -14.38
N ILE A 328 6.43 17.35 -15.37
CA ILE A 328 7.23 18.43 -15.96
C ILE A 328 6.25 19.31 -16.74
N ASN A 329 6.09 20.57 -16.31
CA ASN A 329 5.34 21.56 -17.09
C ASN A 329 6.18 21.94 -18.30
N PHE A 330 5.85 21.40 -19.47
CA PHE A 330 6.27 22.00 -20.73
C PHE A 330 5.41 23.25 -20.94
N SER A 331 5.98 24.42 -20.67
CA SER A 331 5.46 25.68 -21.21
C SER A 331 5.60 25.60 -22.73
N SER A 332 4.47 25.48 -23.42
CA SER A 332 4.38 25.68 -24.87
C SER A 332 3.91 27.09 -25.17
#